data_AF-U2YCA1-F1
#
_entry.id   AF-U2YCA1-F1
#
_cell.length_a   1.000
_cell.length_b   1.000
_cell.length_c   1.000
_cell.angle_alpha   90.00
_cell.angle_beta   90.00
_cell.angle_gamma   90.00
#
_symmetry.space_group_name_H-M   'P 1'
#
loop_
_entity.id
_entity.type
_entity.pdbx_description
1 polymer ?
#
loop_
_entity_poly.entity_id
_entity_poly.type
_entity_poly.pdbx_seq_one_letter_code
_entity_poly.pdbx_strand_id
1 'polypeptide(L)'
;MTSHILNPWRELPAQIDAVTADTRLVTLLVGGNDIGYVGHLLAGTCRAMGMKAVNLGKTTLPCEDLLALSIPSETAYRELRDNLRRIADIVHVRAPQARLVFVQYITLVTDKNCLDAQLLPTDRKNAQEIGLRLAKVTAEIALEKGATVLASDELSHNHSPCDRESWAIGFPRDPNAIPGAAWHPNLVGHAAIADALAKKLSKL
;
A
#
# COMPACT_ATOMS: atom_id res chain seq x y z
N MET A 1 -8.59 -3.01 -3.68
CA MET A 1 -9.15 -1.67 -3.96
C MET A 1 -10.17 -1.36 -2.89
N THR A 2 -10.39 -0.09 -2.57
CA THR A 2 -11.40 0.34 -1.59
C THR A 2 -12.82 -0.04 -2.03
N SER A 3 -13.09 -0.07 -3.33
CA SER A 3 -14.36 -0.55 -3.89
C SER A 3 -14.68 -1.99 -3.48
N HIS A 4 -13.67 -2.86 -3.35
CA HIS A 4 -13.83 -4.27 -2.93
C HIS A 4 -13.93 -4.44 -1.41
N ILE A 5 -13.66 -3.38 -0.64
CA ILE A 5 -14.03 -3.36 0.78
C ILE A 5 -15.53 -3.13 0.89
N LEU A 6 -16.05 -2.20 0.10
CA LEU A 6 -17.44 -1.74 0.15
C LEU A 6 -18.42 -2.64 -0.60
N ASN A 7 -17.95 -3.37 -1.61
CA ASN A 7 -18.80 -4.15 -2.50
C ASN A 7 -18.18 -5.54 -2.75
N PRO A 8 -18.99 -6.53 -3.15
CA PRO A 8 -18.49 -7.84 -3.58
C PRO A 8 -17.47 -7.73 -4.71
N TRP A 9 -16.52 -8.67 -4.74
CA TRP A 9 -15.55 -8.79 -5.81
C TRP A 9 -15.55 -10.22 -6.34
N ARG A 10 -16.13 -10.37 -7.54
CA ARG A 10 -16.41 -11.68 -8.14
C ARG A 10 -17.26 -12.54 -7.20
N GLU A 11 -16.78 -13.73 -6.84
CA GLU A 11 -17.42 -14.65 -5.90
C GLU A 11 -17.26 -14.27 -4.42
N LEU A 12 -16.41 -13.28 -4.10
CA LEU A 12 -16.14 -12.88 -2.71
C LEU A 12 -17.13 -11.80 -2.25
N PRO A 13 -17.72 -11.91 -1.04
CA PRO A 13 -18.56 -10.86 -0.47
C PRO A 13 -17.74 -9.58 -0.19
N ALA A 14 -18.43 -8.47 0.08
CA ALA A 14 -17.76 -7.24 0.48
C ALA A 14 -16.99 -7.48 1.79
N GLN A 15 -15.72 -7.04 1.87
CA GLN A 15 -14.91 -7.30 3.07
C GLN A 15 -15.49 -6.61 4.32
N ILE A 16 -16.19 -5.49 4.13
CA ILE A 16 -16.86 -4.76 5.22
C ILE A 16 -17.98 -5.57 5.89
N ASP A 17 -18.48 -6.64 5.25
CA ASP A 17 -19.49 -7.54 5.81
C ASP A 17 -18.95 -8.41 6.95
N ALA A 18 -17.62 -8.51 7.09
CA ALA A 18 -17.00 -9.15 8.26
C ALA A 18 -17.07 -8.29 9.54
N VAL A 19 -17.40 -7.00 9.43
CA VAL A 19 -17.52 -6.09 10.58
C VAL A 19 -18.90 -6.23 11.20
N THR A 20 -18.94 -6.61 12.48
CA THR A 20 -20.17 -6.87 13.24
C THR A 20 -20.21 -6.02 14.52
N ALA A 21 -21.34 -6.02 15.22
CA ALA A 21 -21.50 -5.28 16.49
C ALA A 21 -20.49 -5.71 17.58
N ASP A 22 -19.97 -6.93 17.51
CA ASP A 22 -18.99 -7.46 18.46
C ASP A 22 -17.55 -7.11 18.11
N THR A 23 -17.30 -6.56 16.91
CA THR A 23 -15.96 -6.11 16.51
C THR A 23 -15.45 -5.04 17.48
N ARG A 24 -14.21 -5.20 17.96
CA ARG A 24 -13.53 -4.25 18.88
C ARG A 24 -12.34 -3.53 18.24
N LEU A 25 -11.81 -4.06 17.15
CA LEU A 25 -10.68 -3.49 16.43
C LEU A 25 -10.83 -3.79 14.94
N VAL A 26 -10.63 -2.76 14.12
CA VAL A 26 -10.47 -2.86 12.68
C VAL A 26 -9.14 -2.20 12.31
N THR A 27 -8.27 -2.95 11.65
CA THR A 27 -7.00 -2.44 11.11
C THR A 27 -7.06 -2.51 9.60
N LEU A 28 -6.79 -1.40 8.91
CA LEU A 28 -7.03 -1.28 7.48
C LEU A 28 -5.85 -0.63 6.75
N LEU A 29 -5.19 -1.41 5.90
CA LEU A 29 -4.29 -0.93 4.84
C LEU A 29 -4.98 -1.14 3.50
N VAL A 30 -5.27 -0.06 2.78
CA VAL A 30 -5.96 -0.10 1.48
C VAL A 30 -5.65 1.17 0.69
N GLY A 31 -6.01 1.22 -0.60
CA GLY A 31 -5.86 2.40 -1.45
C GLY A 31 -4.74 2.31 -2.48
N GLY A 32 -3.69 1.52 -2.23
CA GLY A 32 -2.57 1.34 -3.17
C GLY A 32 -3.01 0.81 -4.53
N ASN A 33 -4.00 -0.09 -4.58
CA ASN A 33 -4.54 -0.59 -5.85
C ASN A 33 -5.41 0.44 -6.56
N ASP A 34 -6.08 1.32 -5.83
CA ASP A 34 -6.98 2.36 -6.36
C ASP A 34 -6.19 3.41 -7.16
N ILE A 35 -4.95 3.65 -6.75
CA ILE A 35 -4.01 4.60 -7.34
C ILE A 35 -2.81 3.90 -8.00
N GLY A 36 -2.91 2.60 -8.26
CA GLY A 36 -1.92 1.84 -9.01
C GLY A 36 -0.50 1.85 -8.43
N TYR A 37 -0.31 2.00 -7.11
CA TYR A 37 1.00 2.27 -6.50
C TYR A 37 2.08 1.23 -6.89
N VAL A 38 1.84 -0.04 -6.57
CA VAL A 38 2.76 -1.13 -6.95
C VAL A 38 2.80 -1.34 -8.46
N GLY A 39 1.69 -1.08 -9.17
CA GLY A 39 1.64 -1.12 -10.63
C GLY A 39 2.64 -0.14 -11.27
N HIS A 40 2.72 1.09 -10.77
CA HIS A 40 3.68 2.09 -11.23
C HIS A 40 5.13 1.72 -10.89
N LEU A 41 5.38 1.09 -9.74
CA LEU A 41 6.71 0.56 -9.40
C LEU A 41 7.15 -0.54 -10.37
N LEU A 42 6.24 -1.45 -10.71
CA LEU A 42 6.48 -2.49 -11.70
C LEU A 42 6.66 -1.92 -13.12
N ALA A 43 5.87 -0.91 -13.49
CA ALA A 43 6.04 -0.21 -14.77
C ALA A 43 7.41 0.48 -14.88
N GLY A 44 7.84 1.16 -13.82
CA GLY A 44 9.17 1.77 -13.74
C GLY A 44 10.30 0.73 -13.79
N THR A 45 10.10 -0.42 -13.14
CA THR A 45 11.03 -1.57 -13.21
C THR A 45 11.14 -2.10 -14.64
N CYS A 46 10.00 -2.34 -15.32
CA CYS A 46 9.97 -2.78 -16.72
C CYS A 46 10.75 -1.82 -17.63
N ARG A 47 10.56 -0.51 -17.43
CA ARG A 47 11.24 0.54 -18.20
C ARG A 47 12.73 0.58 -17.93
N ALA A 48 13.14 0.56 -16.66
CA ALA A 48 14.54 0.64 -16.26
C ALA A 48 15.36 -0.58 -16.70
N MET A 49 14.73 -1.77 -16.71
CA MET A 49 15.41 -3.03 -17.00
C MET A 49 15.16 -3.57 -18.43
N GLY A 50 14.32 -2.90 -19.23
CA GLY A 50 13.98 -3.35 -20.59
C GLY A 50 13.22 -4.68 -20.64
N MET A 51 12.41 -4.95 -19.61
CA MET A 51 11.68 -6.22 -19.48
C MET A 51 10.48 -6.30 -20.41
N LYS A 52 10.10 -7.52 -20.79
CA LYS A 52 8.88 -7.79 -21.57
C LYS A 52 7.70 -8.23 -20.71
N ALA A 53 7.97 -8.84 -19.57
CA ALA A 53 6.96 -9.23 -18.62
C ALA A 53 7.57 -9.35 -17.21
N VAL A 54 6.71 -9.26 -16.20
CA VAL A 54 7.05 -9.52 -14.79
C VAL A 54 6.35 -10.79 -14.34
N ASN A 55 7.09 -11.71 -13.74
CA ASN A 55 6.54 -12.91 -13.13
C ASN A 55 6.24 -12.65 -11.64
N LEU A 56 4.97 -12.79 -11.26
CA LEU A 56 4.45 -12.65 -9.90
C LEU A 56 3.89 -14.00 -9.44
N GLY A 57 4.78 -14.95 -9.17
CA GLY A 57 4.39 -16.32 -8.82
C GLY A 57 3.75 -17.06 -10.00
N LYS A 58 2.45 -17.37 -9.91
CA LYS A 58 1.70 -18.08 -10.97
C LYS A 58 1.17 -17.16 -12.08
N THR A 59 1.35 -15.85 -11.94
CA THR A 59 0.84 -14.85 -12.88
C THR A 59 2.01 -14.18 -13.58
N THR A 60 1.91 -14.05 -14.90
CA THR A 60 2.83 -13.24 -15.70
C THR A 60 2.08 -12.00 -16.17
N LEU A 61 2.62 -10.82 -15.85
CA LEU A 61 2.07 -9.54 -16.29
C LEU A 61 2.90 -9.01 -17.47
N PRO A 62 2.30 -8.79 -18.65
CA PRO A 62 2.97 -8.10 -19.74
C PRO A 62 3.42 -6.71 -19.31
N CYS A 63 4.68 -6.34 -19.60
CA CYS A 63 5.17 -5.00 -19.30
C CYS A 63 4.44 -3.93 -20.14
N GLU A 64 3.89 -4.29 -21.31
CA GLU A 64 3.07 -3.38 -22.11
C GLU A 64 1.83 -2.88 -21.35
N ASP A 65 1.14 -3.78 -20.63
CA ASP A 65 -0.03 -3.42 -19.81
C ASP A 65 0.35 -2.53 -18.64
N LEU A 66 1.48 -2.84 -17.99
CA LEU A 66 2.01 -2.03 -16.89
C LEU A 66 2.44 -0.64 -17.37
N LEU A 67 3.07 -0.55 -18.54
CA LEU A 67 3.51 0.72 -19.12
C LEU A 67 2.35 1.57 -19.65
N ALA A 68 1.19 0.96 -19.90
CA ALA A 68 -0.04 1.68 -20.26
C ALA A 68 -0.74 2.34 -19.05
N LEU A 69 -0.27 2.10 -17.81
CA LEU A 69 -0.81 2.74 -16.62
C LEU A 69 -0.61 4.26 -16.68
N SER A 70 -1.72 4.99 -16.66
CA SER A 70 -1.72 6.44 -16.50
C SER A 70 -1.42 6.83 -15.05
N ILE A 71 -0.72 7.93 -14.84
CA ILE A 71 -0.54 8.50 -13.50
C ILE A 71 -1.92 8.74 -12.86
N PRO A 72 -2.10 8.46 -11.55
CA PRO A 72 -3.41 8.54 -10.93
C PRO A 72 -3.97 9.96 -11.00
N SER A 73 -5.19 10.09 -11.53
CA SER A 73 -5.85 11.38 -11.70
C SER A 73 -6.34 11.95 -10.37
N GLU A 74 -6.62 13.25 -10.35
CA GLU A 74 -7.32 13.89 -9.24
C GLU A 74 -8.66 13.22 -8.92
N THR A 75 -9.35 12.70 -9.94
CA THR A 75 -10.61 11.95 -9.76
C THR A 75 -10.36 10.66 -8.98
N ALA A 76 -9.31 9.89 -9.32
CA ALA A 76 -8.98 8.66 -8.59
C ALA A 76 -8.66 8.94 -7.11
N TYR A 77 -7.95 10.03 -6.81
CA TYR A 77 -7.71 10.42 -5.42
C TYR A 77 -8.96 10.91 -4.69
N ARG A 78 -9.91 11.57 -5.37
CA ARG A 78 -11.21 11.92 -4.77
C ARG A 78 -12.02 10.67 -4.45
N GLU A 79 -12.12 9.73 -5.39
CA GLU A 79 -12.81 8.46 -5.18
C GLU A 79 -12.20 7.66 -4.02
N LEU A 80 -10.87 7.62 -3.93
CA LEU A 80 -10.17 7.01 -2.80
C LEU A 80 -10.59 7.65 -1.46
N ARG A 81 -10.58 8.99 -1.37
CA ARG A 81 -11.04 9.71 -0.16
C ARG A 81 -12.47 9.35 0.20
N ASP A 82 -13.37 9.38 -0.79
CA ASP A 82 -14.79 9.14 -0.58
C ASP A 82 -15.06 7.71 -0.11
N ASN A 83 -14.34 6.74 -0.67
CA ASN A 83 -14.45 5.36 -0.24
C ASN A 83 -13.86 5.13 1.15
N LEU A 84 -12.69 5.71 1.48
CA LEU A 84 -12.13 5.62 2.84
C LEU A 84 -13.07 6.24 3.88
N ARG A 85 -13.68 7.40 3.56
CA ARG A 85 -14.71 8.05 4.37
C ARG A 85 -15.89 7.11 4.61
N ARG A 86 -16.43 6.53 3.53
CA ARG A 86 -17.56 5.59 3.61
C ARG A 86 -17.23 4.34 4.40
N ILE A 87 -16.02 3.78 4.25
CA ILE A 87 -15.57 2.63 5.04
C ILE A 87 -15.58 2.97 6.53
N ALA A 88 -14.99 4.11 6.92
CA ALA A 88 -14.98 4.53 8.32
C ALA A 88 -16.40 4.74 8.87
N ASP A 89 -17.29 5.37 8.11
CA ASP A 89 -18.69 5.57 8.49
C ASP A 89 -19.42 4.23 8.72
N ILE A 90 -19.22 3.26 7.84
CA ILE A 90 -19.82 1.92 7.99
C ILE A 90 -19.25 1.20 9.22
N VAL A 91 -17.93 1.28 9.46
CA VAL A 91 -17.32 0.68 10.66
C VAL A 91 -17.93 1.28 11.92
N HIS A 92 -18.07 2.61 11.99
CA HIS A 92 -18.64 3.29 13.16
C HIS A 92 -20.10 2.89 13.41
N VAL A 93 -20.91 2.75 12.35
CA VAL A 93 -22.32 2.33 12.46
C VAL A 93 -22.44 0.86 12.86
N ARG A 94 -21.70 -0.04 12.20
CA ARG A 94 -21.81 -1.50 12.42
C ARG A 94 -21.15 -1.94 13.72
N ALA A 95 -20.06 -1.28 14.11
CA ALA A 95 -19.24 -1.63 15.26
C ALA A 95 -18.89 -0.36 16.08
N PRO A 96 -19.86 0.25 16.78
CA PRO A 96 -19.65 1.52 17.48
C PRO A 96 -18.61 1.45 18.60
N GLN A 97 -18.29 0.24 19.08
CA GLN A 97 -17.24 -0.01 20.08
C GLN A 97 -15.88 -0.37 19.46
N ALA A 98 -15.78 -0.43 18.13
CA ALA A 98 -14.55 -0.76 17.46
C ALA A 98 -13.63 0.45 17.36
N ARG A 99 -12.35 0.20 17.59
CA ARG A 99 -11.28 1.13 17.22
C ARG A 99 -10.91 0.91 15.77
N LEU A 100 -10.91 1.97 14.96
CA LEU A 100 -10.44 1.94 13.59
C LEU A 100 -9.01 2.46 13.51
N VAL A 101 -8.10 1.64 12.98
CA VAL A 101 -6.70 2.00 12.73
C VAL A 101 -6.43 1.90 11.23
N PHE A 102 -6.21 3.03 10.58
CA PHE A 102 -5.66 3.06 9.24
C PHE A 102 -4.15 2.82 9.29
N VAL A 103 -3.68 1.80 8.57
CA VAL A 103 -2.27 1.45 8.46
C VAL A 103 -1.76 1.97 7.11
N GLN A 104 -0.79 2.87 7.15
CA GLN A 104 -0.15 3.38 5.94
C GLN A 104 0.81 2.33 5.36
N TYR A 105 1.12 2.47 4.07
CA TYR A 105 2.12 1.64 3.40
C TYR A 105 3.51 1.98 3.94
N ILE A 106 4.45 1.03 3.88
CA ILE A 106 5.85 1.33 4.15
C ILE A 106 6.45 2.16 3.00
N THR A 107 7.53 2.88 3.31
CA THR A 107 8.31 3.63 2.33
C THR A 107 9.06 2.66 1.41
N LEU A 108 8.57 2.56 0.17
CA LEU A 108 9.20 1.71 -0.85
C LEU A 108 10.25 2.46 -1.68
N VAL A 109 10.16 3.79 -1.75
CA VAL A 109 11.02 4.62 -2.61
C VAL A 109 11.45 5.88 -1.87
N THR A 110 12.76 6.09 -1.78
CA THR A 110 13.41 7.29 -1.27
C THR A 110 14.23 7.95 -2.38
N ASP A 111 15.05 8.94 -2.06
CA ASP A 111 16.01 9.54 -3.00
C ASP A 111 17.07 8.53 -3.48
N LYS A 112 17.34 7.49 -2.66
CA LYS A 112 18.29 6.42 -2.95
C LYS A 112 17.90 5.61 -4.20
N ASN A 113 18.92 5.11 -4.88
CA ASN A 113 18.82 4.15 -5.97
C ASN A 113 19.84 3.06 -5.73
N CYS A 114 19.44 1.80 -5.90
CA CYS A 114 20.29 0.65 -5.68
C CYS A 114 19.92 -0.46 -6.66
N LEU A 115 20.71 -1.52 -6.71
CA LEU A 115 20.48 -2.66 -7.61
C LEU A 115 19.13 -3.35 -7.37
N ASP A 116 18.62 -3.28 -6.14
CA ASP A 116 17.36 -3.85 -5.72
C ASP A 116 16.15 -2.91 -5.92
N ALA A 117 16.34 -1.67 -6.38
CA ALA A 117 15.22 -0.76 -6.66
C ALA A 117 15.58 0.19 -7.79
N GLN A 118 16.04 -0.37 -8.91
CA GLN A 118 16.46 0.41 -10.06
C GLN A 118 15.24 1.04 -10.76
N LEU A 119 15.04 2.34 -10.54
CA LEU A 119 14.02 3.15 -11.20
C LEU A 119 14.66 4.34 -11.90
N LEU A 120 14.16 4.66 -13.11
CA LEU A 120 14.51 5.91 -13.78
C LEU A 120 14.06 7.11 -12.91
N PRO A 121 14.74 8.27 -12.99
CA PRO A 121 14.44 9.41 -12.12
C PRO A 121 12.96 9.83 -12.13
N THR A 122 12.32 9.85 -13.30
CA THR A 122 10.89 10.20 -13.44
C THR A 122 9.99 9.18 -12.77
N ASP A 123 10.23 7.88 -12.96
CA ASP A 123 9.41 6.83 -12.35
C ASP A 123 9.56 6.82 -10.82
N ARG A 124 10.79 7.06 -10.33
CA ARG A 124 11.07 7.21 -8.91
C ARG A 124 10.27 8.37 -8.30
N LYS A 125 10.36 9.56 -8.91
CA LYS A 125 9.63 10.75 -8.46
C LYS A 125 8.12 10.49 -8.44
N ASN A 126 7.58 9.89 -9.49
CA ASN A 126 6.16 9.56 -9.57
C ASN A 126 5.75 8.59 -8.45
N ALA A 127 6.53 7.52 -8.21
CA ALA A 127 6.25 6.57 -7.14
C ALA A 127 6.30 7.22 -5.74
N GLN A 128 7.27 8.10 -5.49
CA GLN A 128 7.34 8.89 -4.25
C GLN A 128 6.11 9.76 -4.07
N GLU A 129 5.72 10.52 -5.10
CA GLU A 129 4.56 11.40 -5.05
C GLU A 129 3.28 10.62 -4.78
N ILE A 130 3.11 9.48 -5.45
CA ILE A 130 1.99 8.56 -5.25
C ILE A 130 1.94 8.05 -3.80
N GLY A 131 3.07 7.57 -3.27
CA GLY A 131 3.18 7.08 -1.89
C GLY A 131 2.87 8.16 -0.84
N LEU A 132 3.50 9.33 -0.97
CA LEU A 132 3.28 10.48 -0.07
C LEU A 132 1.82 10.94 -0.09
N ARG A 133 1.23 10.98 -1.28
CA ARG A 133 -0.16 11.41 -1.44
C ARG A 133 -1.15 10.40 -0.89
N LEU A 134 -0.88 9.11 -1.05
CA LEU A 134 -1.67 8.04 -0.43
C LEU A 134 -1.61 8.12 1.11
N ALA A 135 -0.42 8.32 1.67
CA ALA A 135 -0.25 8.52 3.11
C ALA A 135 -1.04 9.74 3.60
N LYS A 136 -0.91 10.88 2.91
CA LYS A 136 -1.66 12.11 3.21
C LYS A 136 -3.17 11.91 3.17
N VAL A 137 -3.70 11.31 2.10
CA VAL A 137 -5.14 10.98 1.97
C VAL A 137 -5.62 10.16 3.17
N THR A 138 -4.84 9.13 3.54
CA THR A 138 -5.18 8.24 4.65
C THR A 138 -5.21 8.99 5.98
N ALA A 139 -4.22 9.86 6.23
CA ALA A 139 -4.14 10.64 7.45
C ALA A 139 -5.27 11.67 7.57
N GLU A 140 -5.61 12.35 6.47
CA GLU A 140 -6.70 13.32 6.42
C GLU A 140 -8.04 12.65 6.76
N ILE A 141 -8.35 11.49 6.17
CA ILE A 141 -9.60 10.77 6.45
C ILE A 141 -9.61 10.20 7.86
N ALA A 142 -8.48 9.70 8.36
CA ALA A 142 -8.40 9.21 9.72
C ALA A 142 -8.72 10.33 10.73
N LEU A 143 -8.14 11.51 10.54
CA LEU A 143 -8.43 12.69 11.35
C LEU A 143 -9.91 13.10 11.24
N GLU A 144 -10.44 13.20 10.01
CA GLU A 144 -11.84 13.56 9.75
C GLU A 144 -12.83 12.62 10.48
N LYS A 145 -12.49 11.34 10.57
CA LYS A 145 -13.37 10.28 11.10
C LYS A 145 -13.04 9.82 12.51
N GLY A 146 -12.13 10.52 13.21
CA GLY A 146 -11.72 10.13 14.56
C GLY A 146 -11.06 8.75 14.64
N ALA A 147 -10.46 8.28 13.54
CA ALA A 147 -9.70 7.04 13.48
C ALA A 147 -8.22 7.28 13.79
N THR A 148 -7.52 6.21 14.16
CA THR A 148 -6.08 6.26 14.42
C THR A 148 -5.27 5.99 13.14
N VAL A 149 -4.11 6.62 13.00
CA VAL A 149 -3.12 6.27 11.97
C VAL A 149 -1.95 5.51 12.58
N LEU A 150 -1.58 4.39 11.97
CA LEU A 150 -0.25 3.79 12.08
C LEU A 150 0.59 4.27 10.90
N ALA A 151 1.50 5.21 11.18
CA ALA A 151 2.35 5.87 10.19
C ALA A 151 3.54 5.01 9.78
N SER A 152 3.25 3.89 9.10
CA SER A 152 4.27 2.91 8.72
C SER A 152 5.28 3.47 7.71
N ASP A 153 4.91 4.48 6.92
CA ASP A 153 5.78 5.20 5.99
C ASP A 153 6.90 5.94 6.74
N GLU A 154 6.55 6.67 7.80
CA GLU A 154 7.51 7.36 8.67
C GLU A 154 8.41 6.35 9.39
N LEU A 155 7.81 5.29 9.96
CA LEU A 155 8.54 4.24 10.67
C LEU A 155 9.56 3.52 9.79
N SER A 156 9.28 3.41 8.49
CA SER A 156 10.09 2.68 7.52
C SER A 156 10.89 3.57 6.58
N HIS A 157 10.94 4.89 6.80
CA HIS A 157 11.59 5.84 5.90
C HIS A 157 13.05 5.47 5.60
N ASN A 158 13.77 4.96 6.60
CA ASN A 158 15.17 4.52 6.48
C ASN A 158 15.31 2.99 6.33
N HIS A 159 14.26 2.32 5.88
CA HIS A 159 14.16 0.88 5.70
C HIS A 159 13.60 0.51 4.31
N SER A 160 13.86 1.35 3.30
CA SER A 160 13.51 1.10 1.91
C SER A 160 14.27 -0.12 1.36
N PRO A 161 13.95 -0.63 0.15
CA PRO A 161 14.74 -1.69 -0.50
C PRO A 161 16.23 -1.37 -0.64
N CYS A 162 16.62 -0.09 -0.61
CA CYS A 162 18.02 0.33 -0.72
C CYS A 162 18.75 0.50 0.61
N ASP A 163 18.07 0.25 1.73
CA ASP A 163 18.65 0.36 3.06
C ASP A 163 19.21 -0.99 3.53
N ARG A 164 20.27 -0.93 4.34
CA ARG A 164 20.94 -2.12 4.89
C ARG A 164 19.98 -3.00 5.68
N GLU A 165 19.10 -2.40 6.47
CA GLU A 165 18.06 -3.08 7.25
C GLU A 165 16.71 -2.92 6.55
N SER A 166 16.61 -3.37 5.31
CA SER A 166 15.39 -3.17 4.53
C SER A 166 14.17 -3.86 5.16
N TRP A 167 13.03 -3.18 5.14
CA TRP A 167 11.72 -3.72 5.50
C TRP A 167 10.92 -4.16 4.28
N ALA A 168 11.43 -3.92 3.08
CA ALA A 168 10.75 -4.19 1.82
C ALA A 168 11.57 -5.13 0.93
N ILE A 169 10.87 -5.89 0.10
CA ILE A 169 11.46 -6.63 -0.99
C ILE A 169 11.55 -5.68 -2.18
N GLY A 170 12.76 -5.47 -2.69
CA GLY A 170 12.99 -4.73 -3.93
C GLY A 170 12.64 -5.53 -5.18
N PHE A 171 13.11 -5.04 -6.32
CA PHE A 171 13.17 -5.74 -7.59
C PHE A 171 14.63 -5.83 -8.08
N PRO A 172 15.41 -6.82 -7.61
CA PRO A 172 16.76 -7.09 -8.11
C PRO A 172 16.80 -7.35 -9.61
N ARG A 173 18.00 -7.15 -10.20
CA ARG A 173 18.22 -7.37 -11.63
C ARG A 173 18.00 -8.83 -12.06
N ASP A 174 18.35 -9.78 -11.20
CA ASP A 174 18.01 -11.19 -11.37
C ASP A 174 16.60 -11.43 -10.81
N PRO A 175 15.56 -11.62 -11.65
CA PRO A 175 14.21 -11.82 -11.17
C PRO A 175 14.03 -13.14 -10.41
N ASN A 176 14.95 -14.10 -10.56
CA ASN A 176 14.93 -15.36 -9.79
C ASN A 176 15.46 -15.17 -8.36
N ALA A 177 16.12 -14.04 -8.08
CA ALA A 177 16.65 -13.71 -6.77
C ALA A 177 15.64 -12.98 -5.86
N ILE A 178 14.41 -12.76 -6.32
CA ILE A 178 13.37 -12.08 -5.53
C ILE A 178 12.84 -13.07 -4.46
N PRO A 179 13.10 -12.85 -3.15
CA PRO A 179 12.77 -13.80 -2.09
C PRO A 179 11.27 -13.81 -1.72
N GLY A 180 10.41 -13.17 -2.50
CA GLY A 180 8.98 -13.01 -2.22
C GLY A 180 8.29 -12.09 -3.23
N ALA A 181 7.20 -11.43 -2.80
CA ALA A 181 6.51 -10.48 -3.66
C ALA A 181 7.31 -9.17 -3.73
N ALA A 182 7.79 -8.81 -4.94
CA ALA A 182 8.48 -7.54 -5.14
C ALA A 182 7.59 -6.36 -4.71
N TRP A 183 8.22 -5.31 -4.17
CA TRP A 183 7.57 -4.10 -3.65
C TRP A 183 6.62 -4.31 -2.47
N HIS A 184 6.73 -5.45 -1.77
CA HIS A 184 5.97 -5.73 -0.54
C HIS A 184 6.90 -5.76 0.68
N PRO A 185 6.38 -5.63 1.91
CA PRO A 185 7.18 -5.84 3.11
C PRO A 185 7.81 -7.24 3.12
N ASN A 186 9.05 -7.34 3.59
CA ASN A 186 9.67 -8.61 3.91
C ASN A 186 9.28 -9.04 5.34
N LEU A 187 9.83 -10.16 5.83
CA LEU A 187 9.57 -10.66 7.18
C LEU A 187 9.86 -9.62 8.27
N VAL A 188 10.98 -8.90 8.16
CA VAL A 188 11.39 -7.86 9.12
C VAL A 188 10.41 -6.71 9.10
N GLY A 189 10.00 -6.25 7.91
CA GLY A 189 9.00 -5.19 7.76
C GLY A 189 7.64 -5.58 8.34
N HIS A 190 7.17 -6.81 8.07
CA HIS A 190 5.92 -7.31 8.65
C HIS A 190 5.98 -7.38 10.18
N ALA A 191 7.08 -7.88 10.75
CA ALA A 191 7.28 -7.93 12.20
C ALA A 191 7.30 -6.52 12.81
N ALA A 192 8.00 -5.57 12.19
CA ALA A 192 8.09 -4.21 12.69
C ALA A 192 6.73 -3.48 12.66
N ILE A 193 5.92 -3.66 11.61
CA ILE A 193 4.56 -3.11 11.53
C ILE A 193 3.67 -3.73 12.61
N ALA A 194 3.75 -5.05 12.82
CA ALA A 194 2.98 -5.74 13.85
C ALA A 194 3.34 -5.24 15.26
N ASP A 195 4.63 -5.10 15.57
CA ASP A 195 5.11 -4.57 16.84
C ASP A 195 4.69 -3.12 17.05
N ALA A 196 4.79 -2.29 16.01
CA ALA A 196 4.36 -0.89 16.07
C ALA A 196 2.85 -0.78 16.30
N LEU A 197 2.06 -1.61 15.63
CA LEU A 197 0.61 -1.70 15.84
C LEU A 197 0.30 -2.13 17.27
N ALA A 198 0.90 -3.21 17.78
CA ALA A 198 0.67 -3.68 19.14
C ALA A 198 0.98 -2.60 20.20
N LYS A 199 2.12 -1.90 20.05
CA LYS A 199 2.51 -0.76 20.91
C LYS A 199 1.56 0.43 20.79
N LYS A 200 1.02 0.70 19.61
CA LYS A 200 0.01 1.75 19.42
C LYS A 200 -1.28 1.36 20.13
N LEU A 201 -1.68 0.10 20.02
CA LEU A 201 -2.92 -0.40 20.59
C LEU A 201 -2.93 -0.37 22.12
N SER A 202 -1.80 -0.63 22.76
CA SER A 202 -1.66 -0.62 24.23
C SER A 202 -1.68 0.78 24.87
N LYS A 203 -1.63 1.85 24.07
CA LYS A 203 -1.58 3.26 24.54
C LYS A 203 -2.89 4.02 24.35
N LEU A 204 -3.89 3.33 23.81
CA LEU A 204 -5.20 3.83 23.41
C LEU A 204 -6.25 3.06 24.20
#